data_AF-U6H5I5-F1
#
_entry.id   AF-U6H5I5-F1
#
_cell.length_a   1.000
_cell.length_b   1.000
_cell.length_c   1.000
_cell.angle_alpha   90.00
_cell.angle_beta   90.00
_cell.angle_gamma   90.00
#
_symmetry.space_group_name_H-M   'P 1'
#
loop_
_entity.id
_entity.type
_entity.pdbx_description
1 polymer ?
#
loop_
_entity_poly.entity_id
_entity_poly.type
_entity_poly.pdbx_seq_one_letter_code
_entity_poly.pdbx_strand_id
1 'polypeptide(L)'
;MKSYMRIRSLFAKEWLTAKDADALVMEAEQLVNYASARLGKQQIRCTANYLVAKLSSLFMVFDHLVCIIELLGDKMNTDSWWPEFVQKFRIDYRFPEAARTKKTEMLNKLVNRLTSALAIYKTGRRPPLEDVVELKRAILAQAYKGSQLAHPLWELWIRDDREFCGYSDSSGNPFYLQGDG
;
A
#
# COMPACT_ATOMS: atom_id res chain seq x y z
N MET A 1 1.04 9.98 7.28
CA MET A 1 2.03 9.28 8.12
C MET A 1 1.50 8.93 9.51
N LYS A 2 0.95 9.88 10.27
CA LYS A 2 0.42 9.62 11.63
C LYS A 2 -0.56 8.43 11.69
N SER A 3 -1.54 8.38 10.78
CA SER A 3 -2.51 7.29 10.73
C SER A 3 -1.89 5.91 10.47
N TYR A 4 -0.97 5.80 9.51
CA TYR A 4 -0.24 4.54 9.27
C TYR A 4 0.50 4.05 10.52
N MET A 5 1.09 4.96 11.29
CA MET A 5 1.83 4.58 12.51
C MET A 5 0.92 4.10 13.61
N ARG A 6 -0.22 4.76 13.79
CA ARG A 6 -1.23 4.35 14.77
C ARG A 6 -1.85 3.00 14.40
N ILE A 7 -2.18 2.80 13.13
CA ILE A 7 -2.69 1.51 12.66
C ILE A 7 -1.64 0.41 12.86
N ARG A 8 -0.37 0.64 12.48
CA ARG A 8 0.72 -0.31 12.73
C ARG A 8 0.83 -0.67 14.21
N SER A 9 0.78 0.30 15.11
CA SER A 9 0.85 0.03 16.57
C SER A 9 -0.35 -0.75 17.09
N LEU A 10 -1.53 -0.54 16.51
CA LEU A 10 -2.75 -1.22 16.92
C LEU A 10 -2.75 -2.66 16.41
N PHE A 11 -2.34 -2.89 15.16
CA PHE A 11 -2.21 -4.24 14.58
C PHE A 11 -1.12 -5.10 15.21
N ALA A 12 -0.14 -4.50 15.89
CA ALA A 12 0.89 -5.23 16.62
C ALA A 12 0.40 -5.76 18.00
N LYS A 13 -0.81 -5.38 18.44
CA LYS A 13 -1.38 -5.87 19.71
C LYS A 13 -1.93 -7.28 19.53
N GLU A 14 -1.75 -8.10 20.56
CA GLU A 14 -2.30 -9.47 20.60
C GLU A 14 -3.84 -9.49 20.66
N TRP A 15 -4.43 -8.53 21.38
CA TRP A 15 -5.87 -8.31 21.42
C TRP A 15 -6.20 -6.82 21.38
N LEU A 16 -7.36 -6.51 20.79
CA LEU A 16 -7.87 -5.14 20.71
C LEU A 16 -8.97 -4.91 21.74
N THR A 17 -8.85 -3.81 22.47
CA THR A 17 -9.94 -3.32 23.31
C THR A 17 -11.00 -2.59 22.47
N ALA A 18 -12.18 -2.32 23.03
CA ALA A 18 -13.20 -1.50 22.36
C ALA A 18 -12.64 -0.12 21.94
N LYS A 19 -11.85 0.51 22.83
CA LYS A 19 -11.19 1.79 22.56
C LYS A 19 -10.18 1.70 21.41
N ASP A 20 -9.52 0.56 21.25
CA ASP A 20 -8.59 0.33 20.14
C ASP A 20 -9.34 0.14 18.82
N ALA A 21 -10.48 -0.55 18.85
CA ALA A 21 -11.37 -0.67 17.69
C ALA A 21 -11.91 0.70 17.24
N ASP A 22 -12.38 1.52 18.18
CA ASP A 22 -12.83 2.89 17.87
C ASP A 22 -11.69 3.74 17.29
N ALA A 23 -10.47 3.56 17.80
CA ALA A 23 -9.30 4.21 17.23
C ALA A 23 -9.01 3.76 15.78
N LEU A 24 -9.18 2.48 15.46
CA LEU A 24 -9.03 1.98 14.09
C LEU A 24 -10.07 2.57 13.15
N VAL A 25 -11.33 2.70 13.58
CA VAL A 25 -12.39 3.36 12.79
C VAL A 25 -12.00 4.80 12.47
N MET A 26 -11.57 5.56 13.49
CA MET A 26 -11.12 6.94 13.26
C MET A 26 -9.93 7.03 12.29
N GLU A 27 -8.94 6.14 12.41
CA GLU A 27 -7.81 6.15 11.47
C GLU A 27 -8.22 5.72 10.05
N ALA A 28 -9.19 4.81 9.90
CA ALA A 28 -9.76 4.45 8.62
C ALA A 28 -10.44 5.65 7.95
N GLU A 29 -11.24 6.41 8.68
CA GLU A 29 -11.86 7.65 8.19
C GLU A 29 -10.81 8.66 7.72
N GLN A 30 -9.72 8.83 8.49
CA GLN A 30 -8.62 9.72 8.08
C GLN A 30 -7.95 9.25 6.79
N LEU A 31 -7.75 7.94 6.62
CA LEU A 31 -7.20 7.39 5.38
C LEU A 31 -8.16 7.56 4.20
N VAL A 32 -9.45 7.33 4.39
CA VAL A 32 -10.50 7.55 3.36
C VAL A 32 -10.53 9.01 2.91
N ASN A 33 -10.51 9.95 3.86
CA ASN A 33 -10.49 11.38 3.61
C ASN A 33 -9.21 11.80 2.87
N TYR A 34 -8.06 11.34 3.33
CA TYR A 34 -6.76 11.56 2.68
C TYR A 34 -6.77 11.07 1.22
N ALA A 35 -7.18 9.82 1.00
CA ALA A 35 -7.17 9.22 -0.33
C ALA A 35 -8.15 9.93 -1.26
N SER A 36 -9.37 10.21 -0.80
CA SER A 36 -10.37 10.95 -1.59
C SER A 36 -9.85 12.34 -2.00
N ALA A 37 -9.25 13.09 -1.06
CA ALA A 37 -8.80 14.45 -1.31
C ALA A 37 -7.55 14.54 -2.19
N ARG A 38 -6.59 13.62 -2.01
CA ARG A 38 -5.26 13.71 -2.64
C ARG A 38 -5.01 12.71 -3.77
N LEU A 39 -5.61 11.52 -3.70
CA LEU A 39 -5.36 10.44 -4.67
C LEU A 39 -6.51 10.27 -5.66
N GLY A 40 -7.71 10.77 -5.35
CA GLY A 40 -8.86 10.75 -6.26
C GLY A 40 -8.73 11.70 -7.46
N LYS A 41 -7.88 12.73 -7.38
CA LYS A 41 -7.71 13.70 -8.47
C LYS A 41 -7.03 13.07 -9.69
N GLN A 42 -7.63 13.29 -10.87
CA GLN A 42 -7.04 12.94 -12.15
C GLN A 42 -5.97 13.97 -12.54
N GLN A 43 -4.81 13.49 -12.97
CA GLN A 43 -3.77 14.35 -13.54
C GLN A 43 -3.77 14.17 -15.07
N ILE A 44 -3.65 15.28 -15.78
CA ILE A 44 -3.75 15.35 -17.25
C ILE A 44 -2.48 14.78 -17.92
N ARG A 45 -1.34 14.80 -17.22
CA ARG A 45 -0.06 14.25 -17.70
C ARG A 45 0.54 13.33 -16.64
N CYS A 46 0.58 12.04 -16.92
CA CYS A 46 1.06 11.03 -16.00
C CYS A 46 2.36 10.41 -16.54
N THR A 47 3.48 10.66 -15.87
CA THR A 47 4.72 9.89 -16.11
C THR A 47 4.63 8.54 -15.40
N ALA A 48 5.41 7.54 -15.84
CA ALA A 48 5.47 6.23 -15.19
C ALA A 48 5.83 6.35 -13.70
N ASN A 49 6.81 7.20 -13.35
CA ASN A 49 7.18 7.46 -11.96
C ASN A 49 6.02 8.04 -11.14
N TYR A 50 5.28 8.99 -11.71
CA TYR A 50 4.11 9.57 -11.04
C TYR A 50 3.03 8.50 -10.80
N LEU A 51 2.76 7.65 -11.80
CA LEU A 51 1.77 6.57 -11.67
C LEU A 51 2.19 5.55 -10.63
N VAL A 52 3.47 5.14 -10.61
CA VAL A 52 3.97 4.27 -9.55
C VAL A 52 3.75 4.93 -8.20
N ALA A 53 4.21 6.17 -7.98
CA ALA A 53 4.02 6.84 -6.69
C ALA A 53 2.55 6.96 -6.26
N LYS A 54 1.64 7.27 -7.21
CA LYS A 54 0.20 7.35 -6.97
C LYS A 54 -0.40 5.98 -6.64
N LEU A 55 -0.15 4.97 -7.46
CA LEU A 55 -0.68 3.62 -7.28
C LEU A 55 -0.11 2.95 -6.03
N SER A 56 1.16 3.15 -5.72
CA SER A 56 1.77 2.70 -4.48
C SER A 56 1.10 3.33 -3.26
N SER A 57 0.80 4.64 -3.32
CA SER A 57 0.09 5.32 -2.25
C SER A 57 -1.34 4.80 -2.07
N LEU A 58 -2.05 4.56 -3.16
CA LEU A 58 -3.36 3.92 -3.13
C LEU A 58 -3.28 2.52 -2.55
N PHE A 59 -2.32 1.71 -3.01
CA PHE A 59 -2.12 0.35 -2.54
C PHE A 59 -1.92 0.30 -1.03
N MET A 60 -1.06 1.17 -0.48
CA MET A 60 -0.84 1.25 0.97
C MET A 60 -2.12 1.65 1.72
N VAL A 61 -2.91 2.61 1.21
CA VAL A 61 -4.20 2.96 1.84
C VAL A 61 -5.17 1.79 1.80
N PHE A 62 -5.37 1.17 0.63
CA PHE A 62 -6.34 0.09 0.44
C PHE A 62 -6.00 -1.14 1.27
N ASP A 63 -4.72 -1.54 1.34
CA ASP A 63 -4.29 -2.63 2.20
C ASP A 63 -4.65 -2.37 3.67
N HIS A 64 -4.39 -1.15 4.18
CA HIS A 64 -4.77 -0.83 5.57
C HIS A 64 -6.29 -0.82 5.76
N LEU A 65 -7.04 -0.22 4.84
CA LEU A 65 -8.51 -0.18 4.95
C LEU A 65 -9.13 -1.57 4.91
N VAL A 66 -8.71 -2.43 3.98
CA VAL A 66 -9.24 -3.79 3.88
C VAL A 66 -8.83 -4.63 5.11
N CYS A 67 -7.60 -4.50 5.61
CA CYS A 67 -7.22 -5.15 6.87
C CYS A 67 -8.09 -4.68 8.05
N ILE A 68 -8.44 -3.37 8.13
CA ILE A 68 -9.35 -2.86 9.16
C ILE A 68 -10.77 -3.41 8.98
N ILE A 69 -11.25 -3.48 7.74
CA ILE A 69 -12.57 -4.03 7.40
C ILE A 69 -12.64 -5.52 7.78
N GLU A 70 -11.63 -6.32 7.42
CA GLU A 70 -11.56 -7.74 7.77
C GLU A 70 -11.52 -7.94 9.30
N LEU A 71 -10.83 -7.06 10.03
CA LEU A 71 -10.68 -7.14 11.47
C LEU A 71 -11.93 -6.72 12.26
N LEU A 72 -12.62 -5.67 11.81
CA LEU A 72 -13.77 -5.09 12.50
C LEU A 72 -15.12 -5.61 11.97
N GLY A 73 -15.12 -6.21 10.78
CA GLY A 73 -16.30 -6.79 10.13
C GLY A 73 -17.43 -5.78 9.97
N ASP A 74 -18.64 -6.20 10.33
CA ASP A 74 -19.90 -5.45 10.16
C ASP A 74 -19.89 -4.05 10.81
N LYS A 75 -19.04 -3.83 11.83
CA LYS A 75 -18.91 -2.52 12.49
C LYS A 75 -18.43 -1.42 11.55
N MET A 76 -17.77 -1.77 10.45
CA MET A 76 -17.33 -0.81 9.43
C MET A 76 -18.42 -0.37 8.47
N ASN A 77 -19.59 -1.05 8.49
CA ASN A 77 -20.71 -0.80 7.57
C ASN A 77 -20.24 -0.62 6.11
N THR A 78 -19.31 -1.48 5.68
CA THR A 78 -18.53 -1.32 4.45
C THR A 78 -19.41 -1.16 3.22
N ASP A 79 -20.54 -1.88 3.17
CA ASP A 79 -21.47 -1.86 2.04
C ASP A 79 -22.08 -0.47 1.78
N SER A 80 -22.15 0.41 2.79
CA SER A 80 -22.77 1.73 2.66
C SER A 80 -21.85 2.81 2.08
N TRP A 81 -20.54 2.54 1.93
CA TRP A 81 -19.58 3.57 1.53
C TRP A 81 -18.44 3.09 0.65
N TRP A 82 -18.10 1.79 0.71
CA TRP A 82 -16.99 1.24 -0.07
C TRP A 82 -17.19 1.39 -1.58
N PRO A 83 -18.36 1.07 -2.16
CA PRO A 83 -18.59 1.24 -3.60
C PRO A 83 -18.35 2.68 -4.07
N GLU A 84 -18.87 3.67 -3.36
CA GLU A 84 -18.72 5.10 -3.67
C GLU A 84 -17.27 5.55 -3.48
N PHE A 85 -16.60 5.05 -2.45
CA PHE A 85 -15.20 5.34 -2.20
C PHE A 85 -14.31 4.83 -3.34
N VAL A 86 -14.44 3.56 -3.73
CA VAL A 86 -13.55 2.95 -4.72
C VAL A 86 -13.78 3.49 -6.14
N GLN A 87 -14.98 3.96 -6.45
CA GLN A 87 -15.30 4.60 -7.73
C GLN A 87 -14.52 5.90 -7.97
N LYS A 88 -14.08 6.59 -6.91
CA LYS A 88 -13.26 7.81 -7.02
C LYS A 88 -11.88 7.57 -7.64
N PHE A 89 -11.43 6.31 -7.70
CA PHE A 89 -10.09 5.97 -8.13
C PHE A 89 -10.10 5.25 -9.48
N ARG A 90 -9.52 5.95 -10.46
CA ARG A 90 -9.17 5.39 -11.76
C ARG A 90 -7.84 4.65 -11.66
N ILE A 91 -7.89 3.33 -11.83
CA ILE A 91 -6.75 2.41 -11.69
C ILE A 91 -6.50 1.55 -12.93
N ASP A 92 -7.28 1.68 -14.00
CA ASP A 92 -7.23 0.93 -15.26
C ASP A 92 -6.01 1.28 -16.13
N TYR A 93 -4.81 1.26 -15.55
CA TYR A 93 -3.57 1.49 -16.27
C TYR A 93 -2.99 0.17 -16.76
N ARG A 94 -2.61 0.12 -18.03
CA ARG A 94 -1.90 -1.02 -18.60
C ARG A 94 -0.76 -0.52 -19.46
N PHE A 95 0.45 -0.95 -19.13
CA PHE A 95 1.65 -0.61 -19.88
C PHE A 95 2.21 -1.86 -20.57
N PRO A 96 2.81 -1.71 -21.77
CA PRO A 96 3.63 -2.76 -22.35
C PRO A 96 4.78 -3.11 -21.41
N GLU A 97 4.97 -4.39 -21.10
CA GLU A 97 6.05 -4.80 -20.21
C GLU A 97 7.42 -4.56 -20.84
N ALA A 98 7.55 -4.86 -22.13
CA ALA A 98 8.76 -4.54 -22.88
C ALA A 98 8.92 -3.03 -23.02
N ALA A 99 10.11 -2.53 -22.66
CA ALA A 99 10.47 -1.13 -22.81
C ALA A 99 11.91 -0.99 -23.30
N ARG A 100 12.25 0.21 -23.80
CA ARG A 100 13.59 0.51 -24.30
C ARG A 100 14.69 0.43 -23.22
N THR A 101 14.32 0.57 -21.95
CA THR A 101 15.27 0.52 -20.83
C THR A 101 14.77 -0.45 -19.76
N LYS A 102 15.70 -1.14 -19.09
CA LYS A 102 15.38 -2.04 -17.97
C LYS A 102 14.61 -1.33 -16.85
N LYS A 103 14.96 -0.07 -16.57
CA LYS A 103 14.26 0.76 -15.58
C LYS A 103 12.79 0.97 -15.95
N THR A 104 12.51 1.36 -17.19
CA THR A 104 11.13 1.56 -17.65
C THR A 104 10.35 0.24 -17.64
N GLU A 105 10.97 -0.86 -18.06
CA GLU A 105 10.35 -2.19 -18.01
C GLU A 105 9.96 -2.58 -16.58
N MET A 106 10.87 -2.41 -15.61
CA MET A 106 10.60 -2.67 -14.20
C MET A 106 9.43 -1.82 -13.68
N LEU A 107 9.38 -0.53 -14.02
CA LEU A 107 8.29 0.37 -13.62
C LEU A 107 6.96 -0.03 -14.25
N ASN A 108 6.95 -0.38 -15.54
CA ASN A 108 5.75 -0.84 -16.23
C ASN A 108 5.20 -2.12 -15.60
N LYS A 109 6.07 -3.09 -15.31
CA LYS A 109 5.70 -4.32 -14.58
C LYS A 109 5.11 -4.00 -13.22
N LEU A 110 5.74 -3.11 -12.45
CA LEU A 110 5.22 -2.69 -11.14
C LEU A 110 3.84 -2.00 -11.26
N VAL A 111 3.63 -1.12 -12.24
CA VAL A 111 2.31 -0.50 -12.48
C VAL A 111 1.24 -1.55 -12.78
N ASN A 112 1.55 -2.53 -13.63
CA ASN A 112 0.60 -3.60 -13.99
C ASN A 112 0.25 -4.48 -12.77
N ARG A 113 1.25 -4.83 -11.94
CA ARG A 113 1.04 -5.58 -10.69
C ARG A 113 0.20 -4.79 -9.69
N LEU A 114 0.52 -3.52 -9.45
CA LEU A 114 -0.24 -2.63 -8.56
C LEU A 114 -1.68 -2.45 -9.02
N THR A 115 -1.88 -2.27 -10.32
CA THR A 115 -3.22 -2.17 -10.92
C THR A 115 -4.04 -3.43 -10.67
N SER A 116 -3.43 -4.61 -10.87
CA SER A 116 -4.10 -5.90 -10.64
C SER A 116 -4.48 -6.10 -9.17
N ALA A 117 -3.56 -5.82 -8.25
CA ALA A 117 -3.83 -5.91 -6.82
C ALA A 117 -4.89 -4.90 -6.36
N LEU A 118 -4.83 -3.66 -6.85
CA LEU A 118 -5.83 -2.64 -6.58
C LEU A 118 -7.21 -3.03 -7.12
N ALA A 119 -7.29 -3.71 -8.26
CA ALA A 119 -8.57 -4.21 -8.77
C ALA A 119 -9.22 -5.23 -7.81
N ILE A 120 -8.43 -6.12 -7.21
CA ILE A 120 -8.91 -7.03 -6.16
C ILE A 120 -9.35 -6.24 -4.93
N TYR A 121 -8.53 -5.31 -4.46
CA TYR A 121 -8.87 -4.46 -3.33
C TYR A 121 -10.18 -3.70 -3.54
N LYS A 122 -10.45 -3.18 -4.75
CA LYS A 122 -11.74 -2.51 -5.05
C LYS A 122 -12.96 -3.40 -4.81
N THR A 123 -12.81 -4.73 -4.82
CA THR A 123 -13.89 -5.67 -4.45
C THR A 123 -14.11 -5.83 -2.95
N GLY A 124 -13.36 -5.11 -2.11
CA GLY A 124 -13.39 -5.23 -0.65
C GLY A 124 -12.62 -6.44 -0.13
N ARG A 125 -11.87 -7.14 -0.99
CA ARG A 125 -11.09 -8.33 -0.66
C ARG A 125 -9.60 -8.07 -0.73
N ARG A 126 -8.84 -8.81 0.06
CA ARG A 126 -7.39 -8.76 0.04
C ARG A 126 -6.80 -9.64 -1.08
N PRO A 127 -5.81 -9.16 -1.85
CA PRO A 127 -5.02 -10.01 -2.75
C PRO A 127 -4.27 -11.12 -1.99
N PRO A 128 -3.70 -12.11 -2.69
CA PRO A 128 -2.84 -13.12 -2.08
C PRO A 128 -1.75 -12.50 -1.20
N LEU A 129 -1.52 -13.06 -0.01
CA LEU A 129 -0.61 -12.46 0.97
C LEU A 129 0.81 -12.26 0.42
N GLU A 130 1.31 -13.25 -0.32
CA GLU A 130 2.63 -13.20 -0.97
C GLU A 130 2.73 -12.00 -1.91
N ASP A 131 1.74 -11.80 -2.80
CA ASP A 131 1.67 -10.64 -3.68
C ASP A 131 1.67 -9.33 -2.91
N VAL A 132 0.93 -9.27 -1.80
CA VAL A 132 0.86 -8.06 -0.96
C VAL A 132 2.24 -7.74 -0.37
N VAL A 133 2.92 -8.74 0.18
CA VAL A 133 4.26 -8.57 0.78
C VAL A 133 5.27 -8.16 -0.26
N GLU A 134 5.33 -8.84 -1.40
CA GLU A 134 6.24 -8.49 -2.49
C GLU A 134 6.00 -7.08 -3.03
N LEU A 135 4.73 -6.69 -3.19
CA LEU A 135 4.38 -5.35 -3.64
C LEU A 135 4.79 -4.30 -2.62
N LYS A 136 4.57 -4.52 -1.31
CA LYS A 136 5.05 -3.60 -0.26
C LYS A 136 6.57 -3.44 -0.31
N ARG A 137 7.32 -4.54 -0.43
CA ARG A 137 8.79 -4.50 -0.59
C ARG A 137 9.20 -3.70 -1.82
N ALA A 138 8.59 -3.98 -2.97
CA ALA A 138 8.87 -3.25 -4.21
C ALA A 138 8.55 -1.75 -4.10
N ILE A 139 7.44 -1.40 -3.44
CA ILE A 139 7.06 0.00 -3.19
C ILE A 139 8.11 0.71 -2.34
N LEU A 140 8.53 0.09 -1.23
CA LEU A 140 9.47 0.67 -0.28
C LEU A 140 10.89 0.77 -0.86
N ALA A 141 11.31 -0.21 -1.68
CA ALA A 141 12.57 -0.17 -2.41
C ALA A 141 12.61 0.96 -3.46
N GLN A 142 11.46 1.40 -3.95
CA GLN A 142 11.35 2.47 -4.94
C GLN A 142 11.06 3.84 -4.32
N ALA A 143 11.28 4.05 -3.01
CA ALA A 143 10.93 5.28 -2.30
C ALA A 143 11.31 6.56 -3.08
N TYR A 144 10.31 7.20 -3.70
CA TYR A 144 10.53 8.36 -4.57
C TYR A 144 10.64 9.64 -3.75
N LYS A 145 11.69 10.43 -4.00
CA LYS A 145 11.81 11.81 -3.48
C LYS A 145 10.52 12.60 -3.80
N GLY A 146 9.90 13.16 -2.75
CA GLY A 146 8.68 13.96 -2.86
C GLY A 146 7.35 13.19 -2.75
N SER A 147 7.37 11.86 -2.60
CA SER A 147 6.18 11.07 -2.28
C SER A 147 6.03 10.86 -0.76
N GLN A 148 4.83 10.49 -0.29
CA GLN A 148 4.65 10.11 1.12
C GLN A 148 5.54 8.91 1.52
N LEU A 149 6.00 8.14 0.53
CA LEU A 149 6.84 6.95 0.69
C LEU A 149 8.33 7.29 0.90
N ALA A 150 8.74 8.54 0.72
CA ALA A 150 10.06 9.03 1.14
C ALA A 150 10.13 9.37 2.64
N HIS A 151 9.03 9.23 3.38
CA HIS A 151 9.03 9.54 4.80
C HIS A 151 9.88 8.51 5.58
N PRO A 152 10.86 8.93 6.41
CA PRO A 152 11.80 8.00 7.08
C PRO A 152 11.13 6.91 7.92
N LEU A 153 9.96 7.19 8.49
CA LEU A 153 9.19 6.23 9.29
C LEU A 153 8.76 4.97 8.52
N TRP A 154 8.82 4.93 7.19
CA TRP A 154 8.60 3.69 6.44
C TRP A 154 9.67 2.64 6.71
N GLU A 155 10.85 3.02 7.20
CA GLU A 155 11.91 2.10 7.66
C GLU A 155 11.38 1.13 8.74
N LEU A 156 10.37 1.52 9.51
CA LEU A 156 9.76 0.66 10.51
C LEU A 156 9.07 -0.56 9.88
N TRP A 157 8.48 -0.44 8.68
CA TRP A 157 7.91 -1.57 7.96
C TRP A 157 8.99 -2.47 7.34
N ILE A 158 10.12 -1.88 6.92
CA ILE A 158 11.28 -2.64 6.43
C ILE A 158 11.88 -3.45 7.59
N ARG A 159 11.92 -2.88 8.80
CA ARG A 159 12.33 -3.60 10.00
C ARG A 159 11.36 -4.74 10.34
N ASP A 160 10.06 -4.49 10.32
CA ASP A 160 9.05 -5.55 10.55
C ASP A 160 9.24 -6.69 9.55
N ASP A 161 9.36 -6.38 8.26
CA ASP A 161 9.57 -7.38 7.21
C ASP A 161 10.78 -8.26 7.51
N ARG A 162 11.89 -7.66 7.96
CA ARG A 162 13.10 -8.40 8.38
C ARG A 162 12.88 -9.26 9.61
N GLU A 163 12.17 -8.76 10.62
CA GLU A 163 11.88 -9.50 11.85
C GLU A 163 10.95 -10.70 11.59
N PHE A 164 9.93 -10.54 10.74
CA PHE A 164 8.98 -11.60 10.42
C PHE A 164 9.48 -12.59 9.37
N CYS A 165 10.37 -12.17 8.46
CA CYS A 165 10.95 -13.07 7.45
C CYS A 165 12.28 -13.69 7.90
N GLY A 166 12.95 -13.11 8.90
CA GLY A 166 14.21 -13.59 9.46
C GLY A 166 14.14 -14.94 10.16
N TYR A 167 12.97 -15.60 10.19
CA TYR A 167 12.82 -16.97 10.72
C TYR A 167 12.85 -18.06 9.64
N SER A 168 12.90 -17.68 8.36
CA SER A 168 13.05 -18.64 7.25
C SER A 168 14.14 -18.17 6.30
N ASP A 169 15.20 -18.97 6.25
CA ASP A 169 16.31 -18.99 5.31
C ASP A 169 17.55 -18.13 5.60
N SER A 170 18.50 -18.83 6.21
CA SER A 170 19.90 -18.83 5.84
C SER A 170 20.10 -19.16 4.34
N SER A 171 19.64 -18.30 3.44
CA SER A 171 20.15 -18.27 2.06
C SER A 171 19.99 -16.87 1.49
N GLY A 172 21.12 -16.31 1.03
CA GLY A 172 21.26 -14.90 0.72
C GLY A 172 20.29 -14.38 -0.34
N ASN A 173 19.54 -13.34 0.03
CA ASN A 173 18.75 -12.55 -0.90
C ASN A 173 19.48 -11.22 -1.19
N PRO A 174 19.86 -10.90 -2.44
CA PRO A 174 20.78 -9.80 -2.77
C PRO A 174 20.13 -8.41 -2.77
N PHE A 175 18.91 -8.25 -2.26
CA PHE A 175 18.17 -6.98 -2.34
C PHE A 175 18.60 -5.91 -1.31
N TYR A 176 19.56 -6.22 -0.43
CA TYR A 176 20.04 -5.30 0.61
C TYR A 176 21.53 -4.92 0.46
N LEU A 177 22.02 -4.74 -0.76
CA LEU A 177 23.31 -4.09 -0.98
C LEU A 177 23.18 -3.01 -2.05
N GLN A 178 23.03 -1.75 -1.63
CA GLN A 178 24.03 -0.72 -1.93
C GLN A 178 23.65 0.60 -1.25
N GLY A 179 24.51 1.09 -0.36
CA GLY A 179 24.39 2.38 0.29
C GLY A 179 25.68 2.77 1.01
N ASP A 180 26.82 2.61 0.35
CA ASP A 180 28.08 3.25 0.74
C ASP A 180 28.64 4.01 -0.46
N GLY A 181 28.87 5.30 -0.26
CA GLY A 181 29.36 6.29 -1.21
C GLY A 181 29.09 7.70 -0.73
#